data_AF-A0A1Z5HC87-F1
#
_entry.id   AF-A0A1Z5HC87-F1
#
_cell.length_a   1.000
_cell.length_b   1.000
_cell.length_c   1.000
_cell.angle_alpha   90.00
_cell.angle_beta   90.00
_cell.angle_gamma   90.00
#
_symmetry.space_group_name_H-M   'P 1'
#
loop_
_entity.id
_entity.type
_entity.pdbx_description
1 polymer ?
#
loop_
_entity_poly.entity_id
_entity_poly.type
_entity_poly.pdbx_seq_one_letter_code
_entity_poly.pdbx_strand_id
1 'polypeptide(L)'
;MAIILPHGVLFRGGAESRIRTKLLKDGHIDTVIGLPANLFFSTGIPVCILVLKKCKKYDDVLFINASEHFEKGKRQNRLRDGKDGEPNDIKKIVECYQYRTEEVRYSRRVNMREIEKNDFNLNISRYVSTAKPEPIIDLKEVHNDLTSLEEKVLTATKTHNTFLEELGLPALP
;
A
#
# COMPACT_ATOMS: atom_id res chain seq x y z
N MET A 1 -9.07 14.81 -19.38
CA MET A 1 -8.62 15.78 -18.35
C MET A 1 -8.10 15.00 -17.16
N ALA A 2 -6.99 15.41 -16.56
CA ALA A 2 -6.45 14.79 -15.34
C ALA A 2 -6.38 15.84 -14.24
N ILE A 3 -6.88 15.51 -13.04
CA ILE A 3 -6.97 16.43 -11.91
C ILE A 3 -6.33 15.77 -10.68
N ILE A 4 -5.46 16.50 -9.98
CA ILE A 4 -4.88 16.07 -8.71
C ILE A 4 -5.81 16.48 -7.58
N LEU A 5 -6.19 15.53 -6.72
CA LEU A 5 -7.14 15.72 -5.62
C LEU A 5 -6.66 14.97 -4.38
N PRO A 6 -7.03 15.42 -3.16
CA PRO A 6 -6.86 14.61 -1.95
C PRO A 6 -7.70 13.34 -2.03
N HIS A 7 -7.27 12.24 -1.41
CA HIS A 7 -8.03 10.97 -1.44
C HIS A 7 -9.47 11.07 -0.91
N GLY A 8 -9.78 12.07 -0.07
CA GLY A 8 -11.11 12.25 0.50
C GLY A 8 -12.24 12.27 -0.54
N VAL A 9 -12.01 12.86 -1.72
CA VAL A 9 -13.04 12.94 -2.78
C VAL A 9 -13.52 11.58 -3.26
N LEU A 10 -12.70 10.54 -3.09
CA LEU A 10 -12.99 9.18 -3.54
C LEU A 10 -14.02 8.48 -2.65
N PHE A 11 -14.18 8.88 -1.39
CA PHE A 11 -14.97 8.11 -0.42
C PHE A 11 -15.81 8.94 0.55
N ARG A 12 -15.57 10.25 0.69
CA ARG A 12 -16.37 11.10 1.57
C ARG A 12 -17.84 11.11 1.12
N GLY A 13 -18.71 11.19 2.13
CA GLY A 13 -20.16 11.16 2.01
C GLY A 13 -20.77 12.51 1.58
N GLY A 14 -22.09 12.65 1.78
CA GLY A 14 -22.79 13.91 1.59
C GLY A 14 -22.79 14.43 0.15
N ALA A 15 -22.47 15.72 -0.03
CA ALA A 15 -22.47 16.35 -1.35
C ALA A 15 -21.42 15.75 -2.30
N GLU A 16 -20.22 15.43 -1.80
CA GLU A 16 -19.14 14.83 -2.60
C GLU A 16 -19.56 13.45 -3.14
N SER A 17 -20.27 12.65 -2.33
CA SER A 17 -20.80 11.36 -2.78
C SER A 17 -21.81 11.50 -3.92
N ARG A 18 -22.69 12.51 -3.86
CA ARG A 18 -23.67 12.77 -4.94
C ARG A 18 -22.96 13.17 -6.23
N ILE A 19 -21.96 14.05 -6.16
CA ILE A 19 -21.16 14.48 -7.31
C ILE A 19 -20.42 13.29 -7.92
N ARG A 20 -19.70 12.51 -7.10
CA ARG A 20 -18.97 11.32 -7.53
C ARG A 20 -19.89 10.30 -8.21
N THR A 21 -21.05 10.03 -7.60
CA THR A 21 -22.06 9.12 -8.16
C THR A 21 -22.53 9.60 -9.53
N LYS A 22 -22.82 10.89 -9.68
CA LYS A 22 -23.24 11.47 -10.97
C LYS A 22 -22.15 11.34 -12.03
N LEU A 23 -20.89 11.67 -11.69
CA LEU A 23 -19.76 11.53 -12.60
C LEU A 23 -19.52 10.08 -13.04
N LEU A 24 -19.72 9.11 -12.15
CA LEU A 24 -19.61 7.68 -12.48
C LEU A 24 -20.75 7.22 -13.40
N LYS A 25 -22.00 7.58 -13.08
CA LYS A 25 -23.19 7.22 -13.88
C LYS A 25 -23.19 7.83 -15.26
N ASP A 26 -22.64 9.04 -15.39
CA ASP A 26 -22.45 9.69 -16.69
C ASP A 26 -21.24 9.14 -17.45
N GLY A 27 -20.52 8.15 -16.89
CA GLY A 27 -19.37 7.53 -17.52
C GLY A 27 -18.16 8.47 -17.65
N HIS A 28 -18.07 9.51 -16.82
CA HIS A 28 -17.02 10.51 -16.94
C HIS A 28 -15.71 10.14 -16.24
N ILE A 29 -15.75 9.24 -15.25
CA ILE A 29 -14.55 8.74 -14.55
C ILE A 29 -13.99 7.54 -15.31
N ASP A 30 -12.73 7.65 -15.75
CA ASP A 30 -12.05 6.61 -16.53
C ASP A 30 -10.98 5.86 -15.71
N THR A 31 -10.22 6.60 -14.90
CA THR A 31 -9.11 6.05 -14.11
C THR A 31 -8.91 6.82 -12.80
N VAL A 32 -8.60 6.10 -11.72
CA VAL A 32 -8.18 6.61 -10.41
C VAL A 32 -6.76 6.12 -10.14
N ILE A 33 -5.82 7.05 -9.92
CA ILE A 33 -4.41 6.74 -9.67
C ILE A 33 -4.04 7.25 -8.28
N GLY A 34 -3.65 6.36 -7.37
CA GLY A 34 -3.14 6.71 -6.04
C GLY A 34 -1.65 7.01 -6.11
N LEU A 35 -1.23 8.13 -5.53
CA LEU A 35 0.17 8.53 -5.46
C LEU A 35 0.73 8.36 -4.05
N PRO A 36 2.06 8.28 -3.91
CA PRO A 36 2.73 8.26 -2.62
C PRO A 36 2.35 9.44 -1.71
N ALA A 37 2.38 9.19 -0.40
CA ALA A 37 2.36 10.26 0.60
C ALA A 37 3.62 11.14 0.49
N ASN A 38 3.58 12.33 1.08
CA ASN A 38 4.71 13.26 1.13
C ASN A 38 5.34 13.58 -0.24
N LEU A 39 4.54 13.55 -1.31
CA LEU A 39 4.98 13.88 -2.67
C LEU A 39 4.93 15.39 -2.96
N PHE A 40 4.24 16.19 -2.15
CA PHE A 40 4.07 17.64 -2.36
C PHE A 40 4.68 18.43 -1.21
N PHE A 41 5.32 19.57 -1.52
CA PHE A 41 5.96 20.42 -0.51
C PHE A 41 4.97 21.00 0.52
N SER A 42 3.72 21.24 0.12
CA SER A 42 2.69 21.88 0.94
C SER A 42 1.94 20.93 1.87
N THR A 43 2.05 19.60 1.67
CA THR A 43 1.32 18.61 2.47
C THR A 43 1.93 17.23 2.41
N GLY A 44 1.97 16.56 3.57
CA GLY A 44 2.38 15.15 3.69
C GLY A 44 1.30 14.15 3.29
N ILE A 45 0.06 14.60 3.09
CA ILE A 45 -1.09 13.72 2.82
C ILE A 45 -0.96 13.08 1.43
N PRO A 46 -1.25 11.78 1.27
CA PRO A 46 -1.31 11.16 -0.06
C PRO A 46 -2.40 11.80 -0.91
N VAL A 47 -2.18 11.85 -2.22
CA VAL A 47 -3.12 12.40 -3.19
C VAL A 47 -3.40 11.38 -4.29
N CYS A 48 -4.47 11.61 -5.03
CA CYS A 48 -4.82 10.81 -6.20
C CYS A 48 -4.94 11.69 -7.45
N ILE A 49 -4.72 11.09 -8.61
CA ILE A 49 -5.10 11.67 -9.91
C ILE A 49 -6.42 11.03 -10.34
N LEU A 50 -7.40 11.88 -10.65
CA LEU A 50 -8.65 11.47 -11.29
C LEU A 50 -8.60 11.81 -12.76
N VAL A 51 -8.70 10.80 -13.62
CA VAL A 51 -8.75 10.96 -15.08
C VAL A 51 -10.20 10.97 -15.51
N LEU A 52 -10.63 12.10 -16.07
CA LEU A 52 -11.97 12.31 -16.61
C LEU A 52 -11.97 12.29 -18.14
N LYS A 53 -12.89 11.53 -18.74
CA LYS A 53 -13.12 11.43 -20.19
C LYS A 53 -14.61 11.48 -20.48
N LYS A 54 -15.04 12.34 -21.42
CA LYS A 54 -16.45 12.41 -21.86
C LYS A 54 -16.85 11.23 -22.74
N CYS A 55 -15.96 10.80 -23.63
CA CYS A 55 -16.18 9.65 -24.51
C CYS A 55 -15.15 8.58 -24.15
N LYS A 56 -15.45 7.77 -23.12
CA LYS A 56 -14.57 6.67 -22.74
C LYS A 56 -14.80 5.45 -23.64
N LYS A 57 -13.71 4.72 -23.92
CA LYS A 57 -13.73 3.50 -24.73
C LYS A 57 -14.21 2.27 -23.93
N TYR A 58 -14.04 2.31 -22.61
CA TYR A 58 -14.31 1.19 -21.71
C TYR A 58 -15.28 1.62 -20.62
N ASP A 59 -16.23 0.75 -20.26
CA ASP A 59 -17.22 1.07 -19.22
C ASP A 59 -16.70 0.91 -17.79
N ASP A 60 -15.55 0.24 -17.62
CA ASP A 60 -14.88 0.08 -16.33
C ASP A 60 -14.11 1.33 -15.89
N VAL A 61 -13.76 1.35 -14.60
CA VAL A 61 -12.81 2.30 -14.02
C VAL A 61 -11.53 1.54 -13.72
N LEU A 62 -10.40 2.07 -14.19
CA LEU A 62 -9.09 1.53 -13.86
C LEU A 62 -8.61 2.13 -12.55
N PHE A 63 -8.21 1.28 -11.61
CA PHE A 63 -7.55 1.67 -10.38
C PHE A 63 -6.07 1.34 -10.50
N ILE A 64 -5.20 2.32 -10.20
CA ILE A 64 -3.75 2.16 -10.12
C ILE A 64 -3.31 2.61 -8.73
N ASN A 65 -2.56 1.77 -8.03
CA ASN A 65 -1.99 2.06 -6.74
C ASN A 65 -0.46 2.21 -6.84
N ALA A 66 0.01 3.44 -7.06
CA ALA A 66 1.43 3.75 -7.06
C ALA A 66 1.95 4.23 -5.70
N SER A 67 1.18 4.03 -4.61
CA SER A 67 1.53 4.56 -3.28
C SER A 67 2.85 4.02 -2.73
N GLU A 68 3.28 2.82 -3.15
CA GLU A 68 4.52 2.16 -2.73
C GLU A 68 5.66 2.30 -3.76
N HIS A 69 5.40 2.94 -4.90
CA HIS A 69 6.34 3.09 -6.02
C HIS A 69 6.96 4.48 -6.02
N PHE A 70 7.97 4.67 -5.18
CA PHE A 70 8.68 5.94 -5.06
C PHE A 70 10.05 5.76 -4.41
N GLU A 71 10.87 6.79 -4.51
CA GLU A 71 12.08 6.96 -3.71
C GLU A 71 11.78 7.81 -2.48
N LYS A 72 12.10 7.27 -1.30
CA LYS A 72 11.92 7.97 -0.03
C LYS A 72 13.01 9.04 0.12
N GLY A 73 12.63 10.31 -0.01
CA GLY A 73 13.53 11.42 0.29
C GLY A 73 13.43 11.89 1.73
N LYS A 74 14.37 12.77 2.13
CA LYS A 74 14.46 13.28 3.51
C LYS A 74 13.31 14.22 3.88
N ARG A 75 12.91 15.09 2.94
CA ARG A 75 11.83 16.08 3.13
C ARG A 75 10.58 15.75 2.32
N GLN A 76 10.77 15.14 1.15
CA GLN A 76 9.71 14.83 0.20
C GLN A 76 10.06 13.51 -0.49
N ASN A 77 9.06 12.71 -0.79
CA ASN A 77 9.18 11.54 -1.64
C ASN A 77 9.25 11.96 -3.11
N ARG A 78 9.90 11.17 -3.93
CA ARG A 78 10.06 11.44 -5.38
C ARG A 78 9.60 10.23 -6.18
N LEU A 79 8.84 10.48 -7.25
CA LEU A 79 8.63 9.46 -8.28
C LEU A 79 9.89 9.39 -9.13
N ARG A 80 10.47 8.18 -9.23
CA ARG A 80 11.71 7.98 -9.98
C ARG A 80 11.44 8.07 -11.48
N ASP A 81 12.36 8.70 -12.22
CA ASP A 81 12.28 8.93 -13.66
C ASP A 81 13.14 7.96 -14.49
N GLY A 82 13.76 6.97 -13.83
CA GLY A 82 14.57 5.94 -14.46
C GLY A 82 16.00 6.35 -14.83
N LYS A 83 16.49 7.48 -14.33
CA LYS A 83 17.90 7.87 -14.48
C LYS A 83 18.80 6.99 -13.62
N ASP A 84 20.06 6.89 -14.01
CA ASP A 84 21.12 6.21 -13.24
C ASP A 84 20.83 4.73 -12.91
N GLY A 85 20.02 4.06 -13.73
CA GLY A 85 19.63 2.65 -13.55
C GLY A 85 18.51 2.42 -12.54
N GLU A 86 17.89 3.49 -12.04
CA GLU A 86 16.74 3.38 -11.14
C GLU A 86 15.46 2.88 -11.86
N PRO A 87 14.50 2.31 -11.13
CA PRO A 87 13.16 2.06 -11.66
C PRO A 87 12.51 3.36 -12.15
N ASN A 88 11.69 3.28 -13.20
CA ASN A 88 10.93 4.44 -13.69
C ASN A 88 9.45 4.32 -13.26
N ASP A 89 9.12 4.90 -12.11
CA ASP A 89 7.77 4.84 -11.53
C ASP A 89 6.76 5.58 -12.43
N ILE A 90 7.16 6.72 -13.00
CA ILE A 90 6.31 7.53 -13.88
C ILE A 90 5.93 6.73 -15.12
N LYS A 91 6.92 6.10 -15.76
CA LYS A 91 6.69 5.26 -16.94
C LYS A 91 5.79 4.08 -16.61
N LYS A 92 5.99 3.41 -15.48
CA LYS A 92 5.11 2.31 -15.05
C LYS A 92 3.66 2.75 -14.90
N ILE A 93 3.40 3.92 -14.29
CA ILE A 93 2.04 4.48 -14.16
C ILE A 93 1.44 4.76 -15.54
N VAL A 94 2.21 5.41 -16.42
CA VAL A 94 1.74 5.81 -17.77
C VAL A 94 1.45 4.58 -18.62
N GLU A 95 2.33 3.58 -18.63
CA GLU A 95 2.15 2.34 -19.39
C GLU A 95 0.94 1.55 -18.87
N CYS A 96 0.82 1.40 -17.54
CA CYS A 96 -0.34 0.74 -16.94
C CYS A 96 -1.65 1.45 -17.31
N TYR A 97 -1.67 2.79 -17.31
CA TYR A 97 -2.83 3.56 -17.77
C TYR A 97 -3.12 3.38 -19.27
N GLN A 98 -2.08 3.46 -20.12
CA GLN A 98 -2.21 3.38 -21.58
C GLN A 98 -2.74 2.01 -22.02
N TYR A 99 -2.21 0.94 -21.45
CA TYR A 99 -2.55 -0.43 -21.82
C TYR A 99 -3.64 -1.05 -20.93
N ARG A 100 -4.04 -0.35 -19.85
CA ARG A 100 -4.99 -0.83 -18.82
C ARG A 100 -4.60 -2.20 -18.27
N THR A 101 -3.31 -2.45 -18.09
CA THR A 101 -2.79 -3.71 -17.58
C THR A 101 -3.23 -3.92 -16.13
N GLU A 102 -3.72 -5.11 -15.80
CA GLU A 102 -3.99 -5.52 -14.42
C GLU A 102 -2.77 -6.21 -13.83
N GLU A 103 -2.34 -5.77 -12.66
CA GLU A 103 -1.16 -6.28 -11.98
C GLU A 103 -1.50 -6.44 -10.49
N VAL A 104 -1.17 -7.61 -9.95
CA VAL A 104 -1.46 -7.97 -8.55
C VAL A 104 -0.87 -6.90 -7.62
N ARG A 105 -1.73 -6.33 -6.76
CA ARG A 105 -1.43 -5.22 -5.82
C ARG A 105 -1.11 -3.86 -6.42
N TYR A 106 -1.08 -3.73 -7.74
CA TYR A 106 -0.75 -2.48 -8.40
C TYR A 106 -1.91 -1.90 -9.19
N SER A 107 -2.64 -2.71 -9.96
CA SER A 107 -3.73 -2.20 -10.77
C SER A 107 -4.85 -3.21 -10.99
N ARG A 108 -6.08 -2.71 -11.11
CA ARG A 108 -7.27 -3.52 -11.38
C ARG A 108 -8.31 -2.73 -12.14
N ARG A 109 -8.97 -3.38 -13.09
CA ARG A 109 -10.12 -2.83 -13.81
C ARG A 109 -11.38 -3.28 -13.11
N VAL A 110 -12.23 -2.31 -12.75
CA VAL A 110 -13.43 -2.58 -11.96
C VAL A 110 -14.64 -2.11 -12.72
N ASN A 111 -15.59 -3.01 -12.92
CA ASN A 111 -16.82 -2.69 -13.60
C ASN A 111 -17.75 -1.84 -12.72
N MET A 112 -18.71 -1.17 -13.38
CA MET A 112 -19.64 -0.29 -12.68
C MET A 112 -20.50 -1.02 -11.65
N ARG A 113 -20.86 -2.29 -11.89
CA ARG A 113 -21.68 -3.09 -10.97
C ARG A 113 -21.00 -3.33 -9.62
N GLU A 114 -19.70 -3.60 -9.63
CA GLU A 114 -18.91 -3.75 -8.40
C GLU A 114 -18.78 -2.42 -7.65
N ILE A 115 -18.61 -1.31 -8.39
CA ILE A 115 -18.56 0.03 -7.80
C ILE A 115 -19.90 0.42 -7.16
N GLU A 116 -21.02 0.08 -7.78
CA GLU A 116 -22.36 0.29 -7.23
C GLU A 116 -22.59 -0.50 -5.94
N LYS A 117 -22.15 -1.77 -5.90
CA LYS A 117 -22.20 -2.59 -4.67
C LYS A 117 -21.39 -2.00 -3.52
N ASN A 118 -20.37 -1.19 -3.84
CA ASN A 118 -19.53 -0.49 -2.87
C ASN A 118 -19.98 0.97 -2.65
N ASP A 119 -21.26 1.29 -2.86
CA ASP A 119 -21.84 2.64 -2.64
C ASP A 119 -21.11 3.76 -3.41
N PHE A 120 -20.65 3.45 -4.63
CA PHE A 120 -19.87 4.37 -5.47
C PHE A 120 -18.59 4.86 -4.78
N ASN A 121 -18.06 4.11 -3.81
CA ASN A 121 -16.81 4.41 -3.13
C ASN A 121 -15.64 4.04 -4.04
N LEU A 122 -14.77 5.00 -4.33
CA LEU A 122 -13.59 4.85 -5.18
C LEU A 122 -12.29 4.75 -4.38
N ASN A 123 -12.36 4.43 -3.08
CA ASN A 123 -11.15 4.18 -2.30
C ASN A 123 -10.37 3.01 -2.91
N ILE A 124 -9.12 3.27 -3.28
CA ILE A 124 -8.27 2.36 -4.05
C ILE A 124 -8.06 1.03 -3.32
N SER A 125 -7.90 1.07 -1.99
CA SER A 125 -7.70 -0.14 -1.17
C SER A 125 -8.88 -1.11 -1.18
N ARG A 126 -10.07 -0.68 -1.63
CA ARG A 126 -11.23 -1.57 -1.83
C ARG A 126 -11.07 -2.47 -3.06
N TYR A 127 -10.24 -2.06 -4.02
CA TYR A 127 -10.13 -2.72 -5.32
C TYR A 127 -8.75 -3.29 -5.59
N VAL A 128 -7.71 -2.64 -5.06
CA VAL A 128 -6.32 -3.07 -5.17
C VAL A 128 -5.82 -3.37 -3.76
N SER A 129 -5.61 -4.65 -3.47
CA SER A 129 -5.11 -5.09 -2.17
C SER A 129 -3.64 -4.68 -1.98
N THR A 130 -3.32 -4.06 -0.85
CA THR A 130 -1.95 -3.79 -0.42
C THR A 130 -1.44 -4.80 0.61
N ALA A 131 -2.27 -5.77 0.99
CA ALA A 131 -1.90 -6.75 1.99
C ALA A 131 -0.77 -7.65 1.47
N LYS A 132 0.35 -7.67 2.20
CA LYS A 132 1.42 -8.65 1.98
C LYS A 132 0.94 -10.00 2.51
N PRO A 133 1.30 -11.13 1.87
CA PRO A 133 0.99 -12.43 2.43
C PRO A 133 1.82 -12.54 3.71
N GLU A 134 1.18 -12.92 4.82
CA GLU A 134 1.96 -13.28 6.00
C GLU A 134 2.82 -14.50 5.66
N PRO A 135 4.09 -14.53 6.10
CA PRO A 135 4.91 -15.71 5.92
C PRO A 135 4.21 -16.88 6.62
N ILE A 136 4.16 -18.03 5.94
CA ILE A 136 3.64 -19.25 6.54
C ILE A 136 4.61 -19.64 7.64
N ILE A 137 4.14 -19.63 8.89
CA ILE A 137 4.96 -19.98 10.05
C ILE A 137 5.05 -21.51 10.13
N ASP A 138 6.26 -22.06 10.07
CA ASP A 138 6.47 -23.47 10.40
C ASP A 138 6.50 -23.64 11.93
N LEU A 139 5.42 -24.21 12.47
CA LEU A 139 5.30 -24.44 13.91
C LEU A 139 6.39 -25.37 14.47
N LYS A 140 6.96 -26.26 13.65
CA LYS A 140 8.05 -27.15 14.09
C LYS A 140 9.36 -26.40 14.22
N GLU A 141 9.65 -25.51 13.27
CA GLU A 141 10.84 -24.66 13.33
C GLU A 141 10.79 -23.76 14.56
N VAL A 142 9.66 -23.08 14.79
CA VAL A 142 9.46 -22.24 15.97
C VAL A 142 9.58 -23.04 17.28
N HIS A 143 9.07 -24.27 17.32
CA HIS A 143 9.21 -25.13 18.50
C HIS A 143 10.66 -25.56 18.77
N ASN A 144 11.42 -25.88 17.71
CA ASN A 144 12.83 -26.21 17.84
C ASN A 144 13.64 -25.00 18.31
N ASP A 145 13.34 -23.82 17.78
CA ASP A 145 13.98 -22.57 18.20
C ASP A 145 13.72 -22.29 19.69
N LEU A 146 12.47 -22.43 20.13
CA LEU A 146 12.08 -22.28 21.55
C LEU A 146 12.85 -23.25 22.44
N THR A 147 12.91 -24.53 22.07
CA THR A 147 13.66 -25.55 22.83
C THR A 147 15.15 -25.20 22.90
N SER A 148 15.75 -24.78 21.78
CA SER A 148 17.16 -24.39 21.74
C SER A 148 17.46 -23.14 22.57
N LEU A 149 16.50 -22.21 22.65
CA LEU A 149 16.58 -21.00 23.46
C LEU A 149 16.51 -21.35 24.94
N GLU A 150 15.62 -22.26 25.35
CA GLU A 150 15.55 -22.75 26.73
C GLU A 150 16.85 -23.42 27.17
N GLU A 151 17.45 -24.26 26.32
CA GLU A 151 18.75 -24.88 26.61
C GLU A 151 19.86 -23.84 26.79
N LYS A 152 19.91 -22.82 25.93
CA LYS A 152 20.86 -21.71 26.04
C LYS A 152 20.65 -20.91 27.31
N VAL A 153 19.40 -20.62 27.67
CA VAL A 153 19.05 -19.92 28.92
C VAL A 153 19.51 -20.74 30.12
N LEU A 154 19.20 -22.03 30.18
CA LEU A 154 19.64 -22.90 31.27
C LEU A 154 21.16 -22.95 31.40
N THR A 155 21.88 -23.03 30.27
CA THR A 155 23.34 -23.06 30.27
C THR A 155 23.94 -21.73 30.73
N ALA A 156 23.38 -20.61 30.26
CA ALA A 156 23.79 -19.27 30.67
C ALA A 156 23.51 -19.03 32.15
N THR A 157 22.33 -19.42 32.66
CA THR A 157 21.96 -19.32 34.07
C THR A 157 22.87 -20.17 34.95
N LYS A 158 23.19 -21.41 34.55
CA LYS A 158 24.16 -22.24 35.29
C LYS A 158 25.53 -21.59 35.37
N THR A 159 26.05 -21.13 34.23
CA THR A 159 27.35 -20.46 34.17
C THR A 159 27.36 -19.20 35.03
N HIS A 160 26.27 -18.41 34.98
CA HIS A 160 26.11 -17.22 35.79
C HIS A 160 26.08 -17.55 37.30
N ASN A 161 25.35 -18.60 37.70
CA ASN A 161 25.27 -19.02 39.10
C ASN A 161 26.62 -19.53 39.62
N THR A 162 27.44 -20.20 38.80
CA THR A 162 28.82 -20.55 39.19
C THR A 162 29.62 -19.29 39.57
N PHE A 163 29.52 -18.21 38.79
CA PHE A 163 30.19 -16.96 39.13
C PHE A 163 29.61 -16.30 40.38
N LEU A 164 28.30 -16.38 40.62
CA LEU A 164 27.67 -15.85 41.84
C LEU A 164 28.15 -16.60 43.09
N GLU A 165 28.27 -17.93 43.01
CA GLU A 165 28.82 -18.75 44.10
C GLU A 165 30.26 -18.38 44.43
N GLU A 166 31.12 -18.19 43.42
CA GLU A 166 32.51 -17.73 43.62
C GLU A 166 32.58 -16.36 44.30
N LEU A 167 31.60 -15.50 44.07
CA LEU A 167 31.49 -14.17 44.66
C LEU A 167 30.75 -14.16 46.02
N GLY A 168 30.26 -15.30 46.50
CA GLY A 168 29.50 -15.42 47.75
C GLY A 168 28.10 -14.78 47.71
N LEU A 169 27.52 -14.65 46.51
CA LEU A 169 26.20 -14.05 46.27
C LEU A 169 25.14 -15.14 46.04
N PRO A 170 23.85 -14.88 46.35
CA PRO A 170 22.77 -15.84 46.15
C PRO A 170 22.49 -16.08 44.66
N ALA A 171 22.23 -17.33 44.29
CA ALA A 171 21.95 -17.76 42.93
C ALA A 171 20.60 -17.24 42.38
N LEU A 172 20.52 -17.09 41.06
CA LEU A 172 19.28 -16.80 40.34
C LEU A 172 18.45 -18.09 40.14
N PRO A 173 17.11 -17.98 40.09
CA PRO A 173 16.20 -19.10 39.83
C PRO A 173 16.36 -19.70 38.43
#